data_AF-A0A839EU13-F1
#
_entry.id   AF-A0A839EU13-F1
#
_cell.length_a   1.000
_cell.length_b   1.000
_cell.length_c   1.000
_cell.angle_alpha   90.00
_cell.angle_beta   90.00
_cell.angle_gamma   90.00
#
_symmetry.space_group_name_H-M   'P 1'
#
loop_
_entity.id
_entity.type
_entity.pdbx_description
1 polymer ?
#
loop_
_entity_poly.entity_id
_entity_poly.type
_entity_poly.pdbx_seq_one_letter_code
_entity_poly.pdbx_strand_id
1 'polypeptide(L)'
;MTSRDRKDLPHANEKPASPAAETEHEREARKAHESHALDEALQETFPTSDPVSPFVPAVRSSSEPAPDHRHRCAHPACTCTVSTPDVWCSDACRDQQQGYGHAHATCHCGHATCLHSSAAAPAA
;
A
#
# COMPACT_ATOMS: atom_id res chain seq x y z
N MET A 1 -18.65 50.58 11.31
CA MET A 1 -17.33 49.93 11.53
C MET A 1 -17.16 48.89 10.45
N THR A 2 -16.28 49.12 9.49
CA THR A 2 -15.98 48.12 8.46
C THR A 2 -14.73 47.36 8.92
N SER A 3 -14.94 46.17 9.50
CA SER A 3 -13.85 45.29 9.94
C SER A 3 -13.21 44.63 8.72
N ARG A 4 -12.17 45.23 8.17
CA ARG A 4 -11.20 44.53 7.32
C ARG A 4 -9.88 44.49 8.07
N ASP A 5 -9.39 43.27 8.32
CA ASP A 5 -8.12 43.04 9.00
C ASP A 5 -6.95 43.39 8.07
N ARG A 6 -5.81 43.74 8.64
CA ARG A 6 -4.60 44.10 7.87
C ARG A 6 -4.04 42.93 7.05
N LYS A 7 -4.49 41.70 7.31
CA LYS A 7 -4.13 40.46 6.59
C LYS A 7 -5.15 40.01 5.56
N ASP A 8 -6.28 40.72 5.40
CA ASP A 8 -7.27 40.36 4.39
C ASP A 8 -6.73 40.67 3.00
N LEU A 9 -6.24 39.64 2.31
CA LEU A 9 -5.98 39.71 0.86
C LEU A 9 -7.31 39.98 0.15
N PRO A 10 -7.32 40.77 -0.94
CA PRO A 10 -8.56 41.02 -1.68
C PRO A 10 -9.17 39.68 -2.10
N HIS A 11 -10.41 39.44 -1.67
CA HIS A 11 -11.14 38.24 -2.07
C HIS A 11 -11.33 38.27 -3.59
N ALA A 12 -11.05 37.16 -4.27
CA ALA A 12 -11.24 36.99 -5.73
C ALA A 12 -12.68 37.27 -6.25
N ASN A 13 -13.62 37.60 -5.35
CA ASN A 13 -14.97 38.04 -5.69
C ASN A 13 -15.08 39.56 -5.95
N GLU A 14 -14.00 40.32 -5.71
CA GLU A 14 -13.82 41.63 -6.32
C GLU A 14 -13.51 41.37 -7.79
N LYS A 15 -14.55 41.27 -8.64
CA LYS A 15 -14.40 40.91 -10.06
C LYS A 15 -13.27 41.73 -10.66
N PRO A 16 -12.11 41.13 -11.00
CA PRO A 16 -11.20 41.81 -11.92
C PRO A 16 -12.04 42.15 -13.14
N ALA A 17 -11.92 43.38 -13.63
CA ALA A 17 -12.57 43.79 -14.87
C ALA A 17 -12.39 42.64 -15.86
N SER A 18 -13.50 42.07 -16.34
CA SER A 18 -13.49 40.89 -17.18
C SER A 18 -12.40 41.10 -18.24
N PRO A 19 -11.35 40.26 -18.29
CA PRO A 19 -10.28 40.51 -19.22
C PRO A 19 -10.91 40.63 -20.61
N ALA A 20 -10.52 41.67 -21.34
CA ALA A 20 -10.95 41.84 -22.72
C ALA A 20 -10.78 40.51 -23.45
N ALA A 21 -11.70 40.18 -24.36
CA ALA A 21 -11.62 38.94 -25.12
C ALA A 21 -10.21 38.80 -25.72
N GLU A 22 -9.47 37.80 -25.23
CA GLU A 22 -8.09 37.54 -25.63
C GLU A 22 -8.04 37.37 -27.15
N THR A 23 -7.08 38.04 -27.77
CA THR A 23 -6.84 37.89 -29.21
C THR A 23 -6.19 36.54 -29.49
N GLU A 24 -6.32 36.01 -30.72
CA GLU A 24 -5.71 34.72 -31.07
C GLU A 24 -4.19 34.72 -30.85
N HIS A 25 -3.53 35.84 -31.15
CA HIS A 25 -2.09 36.00 -30.96
C HIS A 25 -1.68 35.94 -29.48
N GLU A 26 -2.47 36.53 -28.57
CA GLU A 26 -2.21 36.45 -27.14
C GLU A 26 -2.38 35.02 -26.61
N ARG A 27 -3.37 34.29 -27.14
CA ARG A 27 -3.59 32.88 -26.85
C ARG A 27 -2.41 32.01 -27.30
N GLU A 28 -1.93 32.24 -28.51
CA GLU A 28 -0.76 31.55 -29.06
C GLU A 28 0.49 31.82 -28.22
N ALA A 29 0.73 33.08 -27.84
CA ALA A 29 1.85 33.49 -27.00
C ALA A 29 1.79 32.82 -25.62
N ARG A 30 0.61 32.80 -24.99
CA ARG A 30 0.40 32.13 -23.70
C ARG A 30 0.67 30.63 -23.81
N LYS A 31 0.14 29.97 -24.83
CA LYS A 31 0.36 28.53 -25.07
C LYS A 31 1.85 28.23 -25.30
N ALA A 32 2.56 29.06 -26.05
CA ALA A 32 4.00 28.89 -26.28
C ALA A 32 4.80 29.01 -24.97
N HIS A 33 4.46 29.99 -24.13
CA HIS A 33 5.08 30.15 -22.82
C HIS A 33 4.77 28.96 -21.89
N GLU A 34 3.52 28.52 -21.83
CA GLU A 34 3.10 27.35 -21.04
C GLU A 34 3.82 26.08 -21.51
N SER A 35 3.96 25.88 -22.83
CA SER A 35 4.69 24.75 -23.40
C SER A 35 6.16 24.78 -23.00
N HIS A 36 6.82 25.94 -23.10
CA HIS A 36 8.22 26.10 -22.71
C HIS A 36 8.43 25.80 -21.23
N ALA A 37 7.58 26.35 -20.36
CA ALA A 37 7.66 26.13 -18.92
C ALA A 37 7.44 24.65 -18.55
N LEU A 38 6.54 23.96 -19.25
CA LEU A 38 6.31 22.53 -19.05
C LEU A 38 7.55 21.71 -19.46
N ASP A 39 8.13 22.00 -20.62
CA ASP A 39 9.31 21.29 -21.12
C ASP A 39 10.52 21.48 -20.19
N GLU A 40 10.72 22.70 -19.69
CA GLU A 40 11.75 23.02 -18.69
C GLU A 40 11.51 22.25 -17.38
N ALA A 41 10.27 22.28 -16.86
CA ALA A 41 9.91 21.54 -15.65
C ALA A 41 10.14 20.03 -15.82
N LEU A 42 9.78 19.43 -16.97
CA LEU A 42 10.03 18.01 -17.21
C LEU A 42 11.52 17.69 -17.21
N GLN A 43 12.35 18.53 -17.85
CA GLN A 43 13.81 18.34 -17.86
C GLN A 43 14.43 18.42 -16.46
N GLU A 44 13.88 19.25 -15.57
CA GLU A 44 14.35 19.37 -14.18
C GLU A 44 13.80 18.29 -13.24
N THR A 45 12.57 17.80 -13.49
CA THR A 45 11.85 16.92 -12.55
C THR A 45 12.02 15.43 -12.87
N PHE A 46 12.55 15.08 -14.04
CA PHE A 46 13.02 13.73 -14.26
C PHE A 46 14.45 13.62 -13.75
N PRO A 47 14.70 12.96 -12.60
CA PRO A 47 16.05 12.54 -12.28
C PRO A 47 16.50 11.72 -13.49
N THR A 48 17.59 12.15 -14.12
CA THR A 48 18.25 11.45 -15.23
C THR A 48 18.15 9.97 -14.99
N SER A 49 17.19 9.32 -15.68
CA SER A 49 17.01 7.87 -15.74
C SER A 49 17.44 7.15 -14.46
N ASP A 50 16.56 7.02 -13.46
CA ASP A 50 16.76 6.07 -12.35
C ASP A 50 17.37 4.80 -12.95
N PRO A 51 18.61 4.43 -12.58
CA PRO A 51 19.37 3.43 -13.32
C PRO A 51 18.50 2.19 -13.51
N VAL A 52 18.53 1.63 -14.72
CA VAL A 52 17.88 0.34 -14.98
C VAL A 52 18.26 -0.57 -13.84
N SER A 53 17.24 -0.98 -13.08
CA SER A 53 17.44 -1.79 -11.88
C SER A 53 18.36 -2.94 -12.27
N PRO A 54 19.54 -3.08 -11.63
CA PRO A 54 20.48 -4.10 -12.02
C PRO A 54 19.74 -5.43 -11.96
N PHE A 55 19.72 -6.14 -13.08
CA PHE A 55 19.12 -7.46 -13.14
C PHE A 55 19.87 -8.34 -12.14
N VAL A 56 19.27 -8.61 -10.99
CA VAL A 56 19.77 -9.60 -10.03
C VAL A 56 19.16 -10.92 -10.46
N PRO A 57 19.91 -11.82 -11.12
CA PRO A 57 19.40 -13.14 -11.41
C PRO A 57 19.08 -13.80 -10.08
N ALA A 58 17.87 -14.34 -9.94
CA ALA A 58 17.60 -15.29 -8.87
C ALA A 58 18.46 -16.52 -9.14
N VAL A 59 19.68 -16.53 -8.59
CA VAL A 59 20.47 -17.75 -8.49
C VAL A 59 19.63 -18.70 -7.65
N ARG A 60 18.90 -19.58 -8.34
CA ARG A 60 18.50 -20.85 -7.75
C ARG A 60 19.84 -21.55 -7.54
N SER A 61 20.33 -21.55 -6.31
CA SER A 61 21.37 -22.46 -5.83
C SER A 61 21.02 -23.85 -6.37
N SER A 62 21.68 -24.28 -7.44
CA SER A 62 21.41 -25.53 -8.17
C SER A 62 21.78 -26.79 -7.36
N SER A 63 21.72 -26.72 -6.04
CA SER A 63 21.99 -27.80 -5.10
C SER A 63 21.03 -27.81 -3.89
N GLU A 64 19.86 -27.18 -4.00
CA GLU A 64 18.83 -27.29 -2.95
C GLU A 64 17.63 -28.13 -3.45
N PRO A 65 17.21 -29.17 -2.70
CA PRO A 65 15.94 -29.84 -2.99
C PRO A 65 14.81 -28.80 -2.91
N ALA A 66 13.79 -28.95 -3.76
CA ALA A 66 12.66 -28.02 -3.86
C ALA A 66 12.25 -27.48 -2.48
N PRO A 67 12.15 -26.14 -2.29
CA PRO A 67 11.91 -25.59 -0.98
C PRO A 67 10.64 -26.21 -0.41
N ASP A 68 10.78 -26.90 0.73
CA ASP A 68 9.64 -27.31 1.50
C ASP A 68 8.99 -26.03 2.03
N HIS A 69 8.02 -25.54 1.26
CA HIS A 69 7.27 -24.31 1.55
C HIS A 69 6.35 -24.46 2.76
N ARG A 70 6.48 -25.56 3.50
CA ARG A 70 5.76 -25.80 4.74
C ARG A 70 6.46 -25.09 5.89
N HIS A 71 5.72 -24.20 6.53
CA HIS A 71 6.17 -23.49 7.71
C HIS A 71 5.13 -23.63 8.83
N ARG A 72 5.48 -23.27 10.06
CA ARG A 72 4.55 -23.35 11.19
C ARG A 72 3.52 -22.21 11.10
N CYS A 73 2.29 -22.51 11.50
CA CYS A 73 1.25 -21.50 11.73
C CYS A 73 1.78 -20.42 12.68
N ALA A 74 1.48 -19.15 12.41
CA ALA A 74 1.96 -18.03 13.21
C ALA A 74 1.28 -17.90 14.59
N HIS A 75 0.24 -18.70 14.88
CA HIS A 75 -0.37 -18.70 16.20
C HIS A 75 0.56 -19.41 17.21
N PRO A 76 1.01 -18.75 18.29
CA PRO A 76 2.08 -19.27 19.16
C PRO A 76 1.71 -20.59 19.86
N ALA A 77 0.43 -20.83 20.13
CA ALA A 77 -0.04 -22.09 20.70
C ALA A 77 -0.47 -23.12 19.63
N CYS A 78 -0.30 -22.85 18.32
CA CYS A 78 -0.60 -23.80 17.25
C CYS A 78 0.67 -24.46 16.72
N THR A 79 0.65 -25.80 16.57
CA THR A 79 1.77 -26.57 15.99
C THR A 79 1.50 -27.06 14.57
N CYS A 80 0.42 -26.61 13.94
CA CYS A 80 0.11 -26.98 12.56
C CYS A 80 1.15 -26.42 11.57
N THR A 81 1.39 -27.17 10.50
CA THR A 81 2.16 -26.71 9.35
C THR A 81 1.21 -26.18 8.26
N VAL A 82 1.63 -25.11 7.60
CA VAL A 82 0.91 -24.41 6.52
C VAL A 82 1.83 -24.25 5.32
N SER A 83 1.26 -24.17 4.13
CA SER A 83 2.04 -24.00 2.89
C SER A 83 2.01 -22.53 2.47
N THR A 84 3.11 -22.00 1.93
CA THR A 84 3.10 -20.62 1.40
C THR A 84 2.03 -20.45 0.31
N PRO A 85 1.28 -19.33 0.30
CA PRO A 85 1.53 -18.08 1.03
C PRO A 85 0.84 -17.97 2.40
N ASP A 86 0.15 -19.02 2.85
CA ASP A 86 -0.68 -18.94 4.06
C ASP A 86 0.15 -18.95 5.33
N VAL A 87 -0.08 -17.95 6.18
CA VAL A 87 0.60 -17.78 7.48
C VAL A 87 -0.21 -18.43 8.63
N TRP A 88 -1.50 -18.69 8.39
CA TRP A 88 -2.45 -19.22 9.37
C TRP A 88 -3.07 -20.51 8.86
N CYS A 89 -3.22 -21.50 9.74
CA CYS A 89 -3.81 -22.78 9.34
C CYS A 89 -5.36 -22.73 9.30
N SER A 90 -5.97 -21.80 10.04
CA SER A 90 -7.42 -21.60 10.12
C SER A 90 -7.72 -20.16 10.54
N ASP A 91 -8.94 -19.70 10.28
CA ASP A 91 -9.38 -18.36 10.71
C ASP A 91 -9.41 -18.24 12.25
N ALA A 92 -9.70 -19.32 12.98
CA ALA A 92 -9.64 -19.33 14.44
C ALA A 92 -8.25 -18.94 14.99
N CYS A 93 -7.16 -19.42 14.35
CA CYS A 93 -5.79 -19.03 14.72
C CYS A 93 -5.50 -17.56 14.41
N ARG A 94 -6.02 -17.06 13.28
CA ARG A 94 -5.85 -15.67 12.86
C ARG A 94 -6.58 -14.73 13.82
N ASP A 95 -7.82 -15.03 14.15
CA ASP A 95 -8.67 -14.21 15.02
C ASP A 95 -8.16 -14.20 16.46
N GLN A 96 -7.67 -15.34 16.96
CA GLN A 96 -7.07 -15.42 18.28
C GLN A 96 -5.77 -14.59 18.38
N GLN A 97 -4.94 -14.58 17.33
CA GLN A 97 -3.77 -13.70 17.30
C GLN A 97 -4.15 -12.21 17.28
N GLN A 98 -5.20 -11.87 16.54
CA GLN A 98 -5.67 -10.49 16.38
C GLN A 98 -6.52 -10.01 17.57
N GLY A 99 -6.80 -10.87 18.55
CA GLY A 99 -7.59 -10.53 19.73
C GLY A 99 -9.10 -10.48 19.49
N TYR A 100 -9.57 -10.93 18.31
CA TYR A 100 -11.00 -11.09 18.00
C TYR A 100 -11.58 -12.39 18.56
N GLY A 101 -10.71 -13.36 18.90
CA GLY A 101 -11.09 -14.62 19.54
C GLY A 101 -11.09 -14.56 21.07
N HIS A 102 -11.73 -15.55 21.68
CA HIS A 102 -11.65 -15.78 23.12
C HIS A 102 -10.23 -16.20 23.52
N ALA A 103 -9.71 -15.62 24.61
CA ALA A 103 -8.41 -15.96 25.17
C ALA A 103 -8.46 -17.38 25.77
N HIS A 104 -8.05 -18.36 24.99
CA HIS A 104 -7.97 -19.75 25.42
C HIS A 104 -6.51 -20.14 25.63
N ALA A 105 -6.25 -20.92 26.68
CA ALA A 105 -4.93 -21.48 26.95
C ALA A 105 -4.51 -22.54 25.90
N THR A 106 -5.46 -23.02 25.10
CA THR A 106 -5.28 -24.03 24.06
C THR A 106 -5.73 -23.50 22.70
N CYS A 107 -5.14 -24.05 21.64
CA CYS A 107 -5.51 -23.71 20.27
C CYS A 107 -6.86 -24.35 19.92
N HIS A 108 -7.66 -23.69 19.08
CA HIS A 108 -8.94 -24.21 18.59
C HIS A 108 -9.02 -24.22 17.06
N CYS A 109 -7.89 -24.50 16.39
CA CYS A 109 -7.83 -24.52 14.93
C CYS A 109 -8.64 -25.63 14.25
N GLY A 110 -9.16 -26.61 15.02
CA GLY A 110 -9.96 -27.71 14.50
C GLY A 110 -9.17 -28.81 13.77
N HIS A 111 -7.84 -28.69 13.66
CA HIS A 111 -7.03 -29.73 13.04
C HIS A 111 -6.76 -30.90 13.99
N ALA A 112 -7.09 -32.11 13.54
CA ALA A 112 -6.88 -33.35 14.28
C ALA A 112 -5.41 -33.59 14.68
N THR A 113 -4.46 -33.03 13.93
CA THR A 113 -3.01 -33.15 14.19
C THR A 113 -2.44 -32.02 15.05
N CYS A 114 -3.25 -31.05 15.47
CA CYS A 114 -2.79 -29.99 16.36
C CYS A 114 -2.71 -30.53 17.80
N LEU A 115 -1.50 -30.68 18.32
CA LEU A 115 -1.24 -31.20 19.67
C LEU A 115 -1.81 -30.32 20.79
N HIS A 116 -2.04 -29.04 20.47
CA HIS A 116 -2.61 -28.06 21.39
C HIS A 116 -4.08 -27.78 21.07
N SER A 117 -4.69 -28.52 20.15
CA SER A 117 -6.13 -28.46 19.97
C SER A 117 -6.80 -29.02 21.22
N SER A 118 -7.66 -28.23 21.88
CA SER A 118 -8.62 -28.85 22.77
C SER A 118 -9.62 -29.57 21.86
N ALA A 119 -9.50 -30.89 21.82
CA ALA A 119 -10.32 -31.74 20.96
C ALA A 119 -11.81 -31.53 21.29
N ALA A 120 -12.51 -30.75 20.48
CA ALA A 120 -13.93 -30.96 20.28
C ALA A 120 -14.03 -32.19 19.37
N ALA A 121 -14.29 -33.35 19.98
CA ALA A 121 -14.60 -34.57 19.24
C ALA A 121 -15.72 -34.30 18.23
N PRO A 122 -15.64 -34.79 16.97
CA PRO A 122 -16.79 -34.76 16.10
C PRO A 122 -17.85 -35.72 16.67
N ALA A 123 -19.04 -35.18 16.94
CA ALA A 123 -20.21 -36.00 17.22
C ALA A 123 -20.72 -36.61 15.90
N ALA A 124 -20.48 -37.90 15.68
CA ALA A 124 -21.30 -38.81 14.87
C ALA A 124 -20.85 -40.26 15.11
#